data_AF-A0A7W6P8N7-F1
#
_entry.id   AF-A0A7W6P8N7-F1
#
_cell.length_a   1.000
_cell.length_b   1.000
_cell.length_c   1.000
_cell.angle_alpha   90.00
_cell.angle_beta   90.00
_cell.angle_gamma   90.00
#
_symmetry.space_group_name_H-M   'P 1'
#
loop_
_entity.id
_entity.type
_entity.pdbx_description
1 polymer ?
#
loop_
_entity_poly.entity_id
_entity_poly.type
_entity_poly.pdbx_seq_one_letter_code
_entity_poly.pdbx_strand_id
1 'polypeptide(L)'
;MKKNIFKTLSFIALLGMMISCRKEDPLNVDLTKYNIDNPVANTDLDLWLKTTFLDEYNMDVIYRYSRYYYDNDKNVAPSNIASVRPQMQTVLDGFILPYRKIAGVAFIKKNVPKEWVMYGSGAYQTDGSMILATASAGRRVTIYDINNFNVNDASLVVGKLKTIHHEFTHILNQLVPMPADFQNITKSTYNATWTTVSDATARDNGYVTPYASSEPVEDFAEVTSHLLVFGQAWFDARANASTAVGKAALKAKEASVVQYFTVNLGVDFRKLQQEIQNVVRNQYKYTQASFPYWLGQNLFKTMTINLATDQVYANYGISDDFKAVHQATVSGIAAIGGANRRLNYIRLDFPTAATAVLYVNYSNSAGTVLEAKYALNVALTVATGQTKFTNGTAGGTDAPWVGNATVLKPGVQPLLDYLLNNTFVASWMPASINADNFNSYGGFYVSGTPTNYFYGALGQVTL
;
A
#
# COMPACT_ATOMS: atom_id res chain seq x y z
N MET A 1 81.63 21.11 14.19
CA MET A 1 80.37 21.48 13.49
C MET A 1 79.13 20.67 13.91
N LYS A 2 79.23 19.38 14.32
CA LYS A 2 78.06 18.57 14.72
C LYS A 2 77.34 19.01 16.03
N LYS A 3 78.04 19.61 17.01
CA LYS A 3 77.45 20.04 18.30
C LYS A 3 76.53 21.27 18.22
N ASN A 4 76.66 22.10 17.19
CA ASN A 4 75.82 23.30 17.03
C ASN A 4 74.55 23.00 16.22
N ILE A 5 74.60 22.05 15.29
CA ILE A 5 73.43 21.58 14.52
C ILE A 5 72.37 20.97 15.44
N PHE A 6 72.78 20.17 16.44
CA PHE A 6 71.83 19.55 17.38
C PHE A 6 71.13 20.59 18.26
N LYS A 7 71.84 21.65 18.68
CA LYS A 7 71.25 22.76 19.46
C LYS A 7 70.31 23.61 18.60
N THR A 8 70.65 23.85 17.34
CA THR A 8 69.77 24.56 16.40
C THR A 8 68.53 23.75 16.05
N LEU A 9 68.64 22.43 15.85
CA LEU A 9 67.47 21.55 15.64
C LEU A 9 66.58 21.47 16.88
N SER A 10 67.15 21.36 18.09
CA SER A 10 66.37 21.37 19.33
C SER A 10 65.66 22.70 19.56
N PHE A 11 66.28 23.83 19.19
CA PHE A 11 65.65 25.15 19.31
C PHE A 11 64.51 25.35 18.31
N ILE A 12 64.65 24.85 17.07
CA ILE A 12 63.60 24.87 16.04
C ILE A 12 62.44 23.94 16.42
N ALA A 13 62.72 22.75 16.98
CA ALA A 13 61.71 21.84 17.48
C ALA A 13 60.91 22.43 18.66
N LEU A 14 61.57 23.18 19.55
CA LEU A 14 60.91 23.87 20.67
C LEU A 14 60.05 25.05 20.19
N LEU A 15 60.48 25.78 19.15
CA LEU A 15 59.69 26.84 18.52
C LEU A 15 58.46 26.28 17.77
N GLY A 16 58.55 25.08 17.19
CA GLY A 16 57.44 24.42 16.50
C GLY A 16 56.30 24.00 17.44
N MET A 17 56.59 23.70 18.71
CA MET A 17 55.55 23.35 19.71
C MET A 17 54.70 24.56 20.13
N MET A 18 55.16 25.79 19.90
CA MET A 18 54.43 27.02 20.25
C MET A 18 53.37 27.41 19.19
N ILE A 19 53.36 26.77 18.01
CA ILE A 19 52.43 27.07 16.91
C ILE A 19 51.25 26.08 16.87
N SER A 20 51.27 25.03 17.71
CA SER A 20 50.24 23.96 17.71
C SER A 20 49.01 24.24 18.59
N CYS A 21 49.02 25.31 19.39
CA CYS A 21 47.82 25.78 20.08
C CYS A 21 47.20 26.96 19.32
N ARG A 22 46.62 26.67 18.14
CA ARG A 22 45.53 27.53 17.69
C ARG A 22 44.39 27.30 18.68
N LYS A 23 43.99 28.32 19.43
CA LYS A 23 42.69 28.28 20.12
C LYS A 23 41.67 27.96 19.03
N GLU A 24 41.00 26.83 19.14
CA GLU A 24 39.78 26.63 18.37
C GLU A 24 38.84 27.78 18.73
N ASP A 25 38.23 28.38 17.72
CA ASP A 25 37.20 29.39 17.97
C ASP A 25 36.19 28.78 18.95
N PRO A 26 35.79 29.50 20.01
CA PRO A 26 34.82 28.98 20.95
C PRO A 26 33.60 28.54 20.16
N LEU A 27 33.24 27.26 20.31
CA LEU A 27 32.12 26.65 19.61
C LEU A 27 30.85 27.40 20.05
N ASN A 28 30.47 28.43 19.30
CA ASN A 28 29.29 29.26 19.59
C ASN A 28 28.05 28.52 19.07
N VAL A 29 27.81 27.36 19.68
CA VAL A 29 26.70 26.49 19.38
C VAL A 29 25.69 26.66 20.48
N ASP A 30 24.53 27.19 20.11
CA ASP A 30 23.38 27.26 20.99
C ASP A 30 22.81 25.84 21.17
N LEU A 31 23.24 25.17 22.24
CA LEU A 31 22.82 23.81 22.58
C LEU A 31 21.31 23.71 22.85
N THR A 32 20.60 24.83 23.07
CA THR A 32 19.14 24.81 23.25
C THR A 32 18.38 24.51 21.96
N LYS A 33 19.04 24.61 20.80
CA LYS A 33 18.47 24.27 19.48
C LYS A 33 18.57 22.77 19.14
N TYR A 34 19.22 21.97 19.98
CA TYR A 34 19.44 20.54 19.75
C TYR A 34 18.59 19.70 20.69
N ASN A 35 18.27 18.47 20.27
CA ASN A 35 17.57 17.53 21.13
C ASN A 35 18.45 17.14 22.32
N ILE A 36 17.83 17.04 23.50
CA ILE A 36 18.50 16.61 24.73
C ILE A 36 18.66 15.09 24.69
N ASP A 37 19.88 14.58 24.89
CA ASP A 37 20.19 13.15 24.92
C ASP A 37 19.32 12.39 25.95
N ASN A 38 19.32 12.88 27.20
CA ASN A 38 18.57 12.29 28.30
C ASN A 38 17.59 13.34 28.87
N PRO A 39 16.40 13.50 28.28
CA PRO A 39 15.43 14.45 28.77
C PRO A 39 14.90 14.02 30.14
N VAL A 40 14.57 15.00 30.99
CA VAL A 40 13.87 14.78 32.26
C VAL A 40 12.64 13.90 32.01
N ALA A 41 12.32 13.02 32.97
CA ALA A 41 11.16 12.14 32.88
C ALA A 41 9.91 12.93 32.44
N ASN A 42 9.33 12.53 31.31
CA ASN A 42 8.11 13.14 30.78
C ASN A 42 6.97 12.27 31.29
N THR A 43 6.40 12.65 32.43
CA THR A 43 5.44 11.80 33.15
C THR A 43 4.28 11.36 32.27
N ASP A 44 3.78 12.22 31.39
CA ASP A 44 2.62 11.90 30.55
C ASP A 44 2.98 10.97 29.39
N LEU A 45 4.10 11.23 28.71
CA LEU A 45 4.58 10.35 27.64
C LEU A 45 5.02 9.00 28.20
N ASP A 46 5.81 9.00 29.28
CA ASP A 46 6.30 7.79 29.93
C ASP A 46 5.14 6.94 30.47
N LEU A 47 4.12 7.56 31.08
CA LEU A 47 2.91 6.86 31.53
C LEU A 47 2.12 6.28 30.35
N TRP A 48 1.96 7.04 29.27
CA TRP A 48 1.29 6.53 28.06
C TRP A 48 2.05 5.35 27.44
N LEU A 49 3.37 5.45 27.31
CA LEU A 49 4.21 4.37 26.80
C LEU A 49 4.13 3.13 27.69
N LYS A 50 4.21 3.31 29.00
CA LYS A 50 4.07 2.23 29.98
C LYS A 50 2.71 1.53 29.85
N THR A 51 1.63 2.28 29.95
CA THR A 51 0.27 1.70 29.96
C THR A 51 -0.12 1.08 28.61
N THR A 52 0.28 1.70 27.51
CA THR A 52 -0.11 1.29 26.15
C THR A 52 0.74 0.15 25.61
N PHE A 53 2.05 0.12 25.93
CA PHE A 53 3.01 -0.83 25.36
C PHE A 53 3.60 -1.79 26.40
N LEU A 54 4.14 -1.27 27.50
CA LEU A 54 4.81 -2.12 28.49
C LEU A 54 3.81 -3.03 29.22
N ASP A 55 2.77 -2.46 29.81
CA ASP A 55 1.79 -3.19 30.62
C ASP A 55 0.94 -4.12 29.75
N GLU A 56 0.57 -3.68 28.55
CA GLU A 56 -0.31 -4.45 27.67
C GLU A 56 0.45 -5.51 26.85
N TYR A 57 1.63 -5.19 26.30
CA TYR A 57 2.34 -6.06 25.34
C TYR A 57 3.74 -6.51 25.79
N ASN A 58 4.18 -6.08 26.97
CA ASN A 58 5.54 -6.28 27.47
C ASN A 58 6.60 -5.70 26.50
N MET A 59 6.29 -4.53 25.95
CA MET A 59 7.13 -3.78 25.02
C MET A 59 7.73 -2.57 25.73
N ASP A 60 9.05 -2.54 25.86
CA ASP A 60 9.78 -1.39 26.37
C ASP A 60 10.14 -0.43 25.22
N VAL A 61 9.71 0.83 25.36
CA VAL A 61 9.93 1.88 24.36
C VAL A 61 11.02 2.81 24.84
N ILE A 62 12.20 2.68 24.23
CA ILE A 62 13.43 3.35 24.61
C ILE A 62 13.69 4.50 23.65
N TYR A 63 13.19 5.69 24.00
CA TYR A 63 13.38 6.90 23.19
C TYR A 63 14.48 7.83 23.72
N ARG A 64 14.92 7.63 24.97
CA ARG A 64 16.04 8.37 25.57
C ARG A 64 17.33 7.90 24.91
N TYR A 65 18.15 8.84 24.47
CA TYR A 65 19.38 8.51 23.76
C TYR A 65 20.30 7.70 24.67
N SER A 66 20.76 6.57 24.14
CA SER A 66 21.72 5.71 24.82
C SER A 66 22.64 5.05 23.81
N ARG A 67 23.94 5.15 24.12
CA ARG A 67 25.00 4.46 23.41
C ARG A 67 25.08 2.96 23.74
N TYR A 68 24.23 2.45 24.62
CA TYR A 68 24.17 1.01 24.85
C TYR A 68 23.39 0.27 23.76
N TYR A 69 22.43 0.97 23.11
CA TYR A 69 21.46 0.35 22.22
C TYR A 69 21.73 0.55 20.72
N TYR A 70 22.77 1.33 20.36
CA TYR A 70 23.13 1.58 18.97
C TYR A 70 24.08 0.50 18.44
N ASP A 71 24.01 0.22 17.15
CA ASP A 71 24.99 -0.64 16.49
C ASP A 71 26.33 0.11 16.39
N ASN A 72 27.44 -0.55 16.77
CA ASN A 72 28.75 0.09 16.98
C ASN A 72 29.29 0.89 15.78
N ASP A 73 28.79 0.64 14.57
CA ASP A 73 29.19 1.29 13.32
C ASP A 73 28.27 2.44 12.88
N LYS A 74 27.22 2.78 13.65
CA LYS A 74 26.23 3.80 13.27
C LYS A 74 26.35 5.09 14.07
N ASN A 75 26.32 6.22 13.37
CA ASN A 75 26.22 7.55 13.98
C ASN A 75 24.77 8.01 13.98
N VAL A 76 24.19 8.18 15.17
CA VAL A 76 22.77 8.54 15.34
C VAL A 76 22.57 9.66 16.34
N ALA A 77 21.59 10.53 16.05
CA ALA A 77 21.22 11.66 16.89
C ALA A 77 20.10 11.31 17.89
N PRO A 78 19.99 12.05 19.01
CA PRO A 78 18.87 11.93 19.92
C PRO A 78 17.51 12.19 19.28
N SER A 79 16.52 11.46 19.77
CA SER A 79 15.12 11.58 19.38
C SER A 79 14.50 12.90 19.85
N ASN A 80 13.72 13.54 19.00
CA ASN A 80 12.82 14.62 19.39
C ASN A 80 11.64 14.01 20.15
N ILE A 81 11.47 14.39 21.42
CA ILE A 81 10.41 13.87 22.30
C ILE A 81 9.02 14.05 21.68
N ALA A 82 8.80 15.17 20.98
CA ALA A 82 7.51 15.46 20.34
C ALA A 82 7.16 14.46 19.22
N SER A 83 8.17 13.81 18.62
CA SER A 83 7.97 12.82 17.55
C SER A 83 7.71 11.41 18.07
N VAL A 84 8.05 11.11 19.34
CA VAL A 84 7.94 9.75 19.92
C VAL A 84 6.49 9.27 19.96
N ARG A 85 5.57 10.08 20.47
CA ARG A 85 4.16 9.70 20.57
C ARG A 85 3.50 9.51 19.19
N PRO A 86 3.62 10.42 18.22
CA PRO A 86 3.12 10.19 16.87
C PRO A 86 3.67 8.91 16.22
N GLN A 87 4.97 8.64 16.37
CA GLN A 87 5.61 7.44 15.84
C GLN A 87 5.03 6.17 16.47
N MET A 88 4.93 6.11 17.80
CA MET A 88 4.39 4.93 18.49
C MET A 88 2.89 4.77 18.32
N GLN A 89 2.13 5.86 18.20
CA GLN A 89 0.71 5.78 17.85
C GLN A 89 0.55 5.12 16.47
N THR A 90 1.46 5.40 15.53
CA THR A 90 1.49 4.74 14.22
C THR A 90 1.82 3.25 14.31
N VAL A 91 2.75 2.86 15.19
CA VAL A 91 3.04 1.44 15.49
C VAL A 91 1.81 0.76 16.09
N LEU A 92 1.08 1.43 16.97
CA LEU A 92 -0.13 0.89 17.58
C LEU A 92 -1.22 0.68 16.52
N ASP A 93 -1.55 1.71 15.76
CA ASP A 93 -2.70 1.74 14.85
C ASP A 93 -2.46 0.93 13.57
N GLY A 94 -1.27 1.04 12.97
CA GLY A 94 -0.96 0.41 11.68
C GLY A 94 -0.30 -0.97 11.77
N PHE A 95 0.08 -1.40 12.98
CA PHE A 95 0.74 -2.69 13.19
C PHE A 95 0.09 -3.50 14.33
N ILE A 96 0.19 -3.07 15.59
CA ILE A 96 -0.24 -3.89 16.74
C ILE A 96 -1.75 -4.19 16.71
N LEU A 97 -2.59 -3.15 16.55
CA LEU A 97 -4.05 -3.30 16.61
C LEU A 97 -4.62 -4.15 15.47
N PRO A 98 -4.17 -4.03 14.20
CA PRO A 98 -4.57 -4.92 13.13
C PRO A 98 -4.28 -6.40 13.43
N TYR A 99 -3.06 -6.72 13.87
CA TYR A 99 -2.73 -8.09 14.27
C TYR A 99 -3.53 -8.54 15.49
N ARG A 100 -3.74 -7.68 16.50
CA ARG A 100 -4.58 -8.01 17.65
C ARG A 100 -6.01 -8.37 17.24
N LYS A 101 -6.57 -7.63 16.28
CA LYS A 101 -7.93 -7.83 15.78
C LYS A 101 -8.08 -9.12 14.98
N ILE A 102 -7.12 -9.42 14.10
CA ILE A 102 -7.23 -10.53 13.15
C ILE A 102 -6.59 -11.81 13.66
N ALA A 103 -5.40 -11.74 14.25
CA ALA A 103 -4.66 -12.87 14.79
C ALA A 103 -4.95 -13.14 16.28
N GLY A 104 -5.57 -12.18 16.98
CA GLY A 104 -5.92 -12.28 18.38
C GLY A 104 -4.85 -11.76 19.34
N VAL A 105 -5.27 -11.51 20.58
CA VAL A 105 -4.43 -10.93 21.65
C VAL A 105 -3.22 -11.81 21.97
N ALA A 106 -3.41 -13.13 22.07
CA ALA A 106 -2.34 -14.06 22.39
C ALA A 106 -1.23 -14.06 21.33
N PHE A 107 -1.60 -13.99 20.05
CA PHE A 107 -0.63 -13.95 18.95
C PHE A 107 0.27 -12.71 19.04
N ILE A 108 -0.33 -11.53 19.13
CA ILE A 108 0.46 -10.30 19.10
C ILE A 108 1.29 -10.13 20.37
N LYS A 109 0.75 -10.43 21.57
CA LYS A 109 1.51 -10.37 22.82
C LYS A 109 2.70 -11.34 22.82
N LYS A 110 2.56 -12.52 22.21
CA LYS A 110 3.65 -13.49 22.09
C LYS A 110 4.75 -13.01 21.13
N ASN A 111 4.37 -12.57 19.94
CA ASN A 111 5.30 -12.42 18.82
C ASN A 111 5.89 -11.02 18.67
N VAL A 112 5.27 -9.97 19.22
CA VAL A 112 5.76 -8.60 19.06
C VAL A 112 7.14 -8.42 19.72
N PRO A 113 8.11 -7.73 19.09
CA PRO A 113 9.42 -7.45 19.68
C PRO A 113 9.28 -6.70 20.99
N LYS A 114 10.15 -7.03 21.96
CA LYS A 114 10.05 -6.58 23.35
C LYS A 114 10.78 -5.28 23.62
N GLU A 115 11.71 -4.88 22.76
CA GLU A 115 12.47 -3.64 22.87
C GLU A 115 12.27 -2.80 21.60
N TRP A 116 11.87 -1.55 21.77
CA TRP A 116 11.65 -0.60 20.67
C TRP A 116 12.53 0.62 20.91
N VAL A 117 13.68 0.65 20.25
CA VAL A 117 14.67 1.72 20.40
C VAL A 117 14.43 2.77 19.33
N MET A 118 14.56 4.05 19.69
CA MET A 118 14.38 5.15 18.74
C MET A 118 15.57 6.07 18.68
N TYR A 119 15.90 6.45 17.45
CA TYR A 119 16.89 7.47 17.15
C TYR A 119 16.31 8.55 16.25
N GLY A 120 16.75 9.78 16.50
CA GLY A 120 16.22 10.96 15.82
C GLY A 120 16.66 11.09 14.37
N SER A 121 17.87 10.65 14.03
CA SER A 121 18.40 10.67 12.66
C SER A 121 18.31 9.29 12.00
N GLY A 122 18.36 9.27 10.66
CA GLY A 122 18.63 8.06 9.91
C GLY A 122 19.95 7.40 10.32
N ALA A 123 20.03 6.08 10.16
CA ALA A 123 21.28 5.36 10.08
C ALA A 123 21.60 5.04 8.62
N TYR A 124 22.87 4.80 8.31
CA TYR A 124 23.31 4.53 6.94
C TYR A 124 24.16 3.27 6.88
N GLN A 125 24.01 2.52 5.79
CA GLN A 125 24.92 1.44 5.44
C GLN A 125 26.23 1.97 4.86
N THR A 126 27.23 1.11 4.75
CA THR A 126 28.54 1.45 4.15
C THR A 126 28.42 1.87 2.69
N ASP A 127 27.37 1.45 1.99
CA ASP A 127 27.07 1.85 0.61
C ASP A 127 26.28 3.16 0.49
N GLY A 128 25.98 3.82 1.63
CA GLY A 128 25.25 5.08 1.69
C GLY A 128 23.73 4.94 1.67
N SER A 129 23.17 3.73 1.59
CA SER A 129 21.73 3.51 1.71
C SER A 129 21.23 3.80 3.14
N MET A 130 20.06 4.45 3.25
CA MET A 130 19.46 4.84 4.53
C MET A 130 18.66 3.69 5.14
N ILE A 131 18.85 3.47 6.43
CA ILE A 131 18.17 2.47 7.25
C ILE A 131 17.07 3.17 8.05
N LEU A 132 15.82 2.77 7.81
CA LEU A 132 14.66 3.38 8.48
C LEU A 132 14.22 2.63 9.73
N ALA A 133 14.48 1.33 9.78
CA ALA A 133 14.44 0.50 10.97
C ALA A 133 15.29 -0.76 10.77
N THR A 134 15.62 -1.45 11.86
CA THR A 134 16.23 -2.79 11.87
C THR A 134 15.55 -3.65 12.93
N ALA A 135 15.53 -4.98 12.77
CA ALA A 135 15.31 -5.89 13.88
C ALA A 135 16.54 -6.75 14.17
N SER A 136 16.79 -6.98 15.46
CA SER A 136 17.83 -7.90 15.92
C SER A 136 17.24 -8.99 16.83
N ALA A 137 17.61 -10.23 16.51
CA ALA A 137 17.37 -11.44 17.31
C ALA A 137 15.92 -11.64 17.81
N GLY A 138 14.91 -11.22 17.03
CA GLY A 138 13.50 -11.38 17.39
C GLY A 138 13.04 -10.55 18.60
N ARG A 139 13.94 -9.76 19.19
CA ARG A 139 13.71 -9.11 20.48
C ARG A 139 13.66 -7.59 20.38
N ARG A 140 14.44 -6.99 19.48
CA ARG A 140 14.54 -5.54 19.37
C ARG A 140 14.19 -5.07 17.97
N VAL A 141 13.41 -4.00 17.89
CA VAL A 141 13.26 -3.16 16.71
C VAL A 141 13.87 -1.80 17.01
N THR A 142 14.74 -1.32 16.13
CA THR A 142 15.28 0.03 16.19
C THR A 142 14.63 0.86 15.09
N ILE A 143 13.97 1.97 15.42
CA ILE A 143 13.40 2.92 14.47
C ILE A 143 14.32 4.14 14.39
N TYR A 144 14.80 4.44 13.18
CA TYR A 144 15.63 5.60 12.92
C TYR A 144 14.80 6.77 12.35
N ASP A 145 15.39 7.94 12.24
CA ASP A 145 14.83 9.11 11.55
C ASP A 145 13.48 9.61 12.10
N ILE A 146 13.23 9.47 13.40
CA ILE A 146 11.95 9.91 13.97
C ILE A 146 11.82 11.44 14.00
N ASN A 147 12.92 12.20 13.88
CA ASN A 147 12.85 13.67 13.90
C ASN A 147 12.23 14.22 12.62
N ASN A 148 12.35 13.49 11.50
CA ASN A 148 11.75 13.85 10.22
C ASN A 148 10.38 13.18 10.01
N PHE A 149 9.89 12.42 11.00
CA PHE A 149 8.59 11.77 10.90
C PHE A 149 7.44 12.78 11.03
N ASN A 150 6.59 12.83 10.01
CA ASN A 150 5.36 13.60 10.01
C ASN A 150 4.17 12.65 9.77
N VAL A 151 3.31 12.51 10.79
CA VAL A 151 2.12 11.64 10.72
C VAL A 151 1.11 12.08 9.65
N ASN A 152 1.15 13.36 9.25
CA ASN A 152 0.28 13.90 8.20
C ASN A 152 0.85 13.66 6.78
N ASP A 153 2.09 13.16 6.67
CA ASP A 153 2.64 12.68 5.41
C ASP A 153 2.44 11.16 5.33
N ALA A 154 1.43 10.76 4.56
CA ALA A 154 1.06 9.37 4.36
C ALA A 154 2.22 8.51 3.84
N SER A 155 3.14 9.09 3.06
CA SER A 155 4.27 8.35 2.47
C SER A 155 5.29 7.98 3.55
N LEU A 156 5.54 8.87 4.50
CA LEU A 156 6.42 8.60 5.64
C LEU A 156 5.81 7.55 6.56
N VAL A 157 4.52 7.64 6.85
CA VAL A 157 3.78 6.64 7.64
C VAL A 157 3.86 5.27 7.00
N VAL A 158 3.52 5.17 5.72
CA VAL A 158 3.52 3.92 4.96
C VAL A 158 4.93 3.34 4.86
N GLY A 159 5.96 4.16 4.63
CA GLY A 159 7.35 3.71 4.62
C GLY A 159 7.80 3.09 5.95
N LYS A 160 7.43 3.72 7.09
CA LYS A 160 7.70 3.15 8.42
C LYS A 160 6.94 1.86 8.66
N LEU A 161 5.64 1.80 8.32
CA LEU A 161 4.84 0.59 8.48
C LEU A 161 5.38 -0.55 7.62
N LYS A 162 5.71 -0.31 6.34
CA LYS A 162 6.32 -1.29 5.44
C LYS A 162 7.56 -1.92 6.08
N THR A 163 8.43 -1.08 6.65
CA THR A 163 9.65 -1.56 7.32
C THR A 163 9.32 -2.36 8.58
N ILE A 164 8.40 -1.90 9.43
CA ILE A 164 7.99 -2.64 10.64
C ILE A 164 7.38 -4.00 10.30
N HIS A 165 6.52 -4.08 9.29
CA HIS A 165 5.92 -5.34 8.84
C HIS A 165 6.95 -6.28 8.20
N HIS A 166 7.94 -5.72 7.49
CA HIS A 166 9.08 -6.46 6.95
C HIS A 166 9.87 -7.12 8.10
N GLU A 167 10.31 -6.33 9.07
CA GLU A 167 11.06 -6.84 10.23
C GLU A 167 10.24 -7.85 11.05
N PHE A 168 8.95 -7.60 11.25
CA PHE A 168 8.08 -8.54 11.96
C PHE A 168 7.96 -9.87 11.22
N THR A 169 8.00 -9.87 9.88
CA THR A 169 8.00 -11.10 9.08
C THR A 169 9.25 -11.94 9.38
N HIS A 170 10.42 -11.31 9.51
CA HIS A 170 11.64 -12.00 9.94
C HIS A 170 11.50 -12.65 11.31
N ILE A 171 10.89 -11.95 12.28
CA ILE A 171 10.61 -12.50 13.61
C ILE A 171 9.69 -13.72 13.52
N LEU A 172 8.61 -13.62 12.74
CA LEU A 172 7.71 -14.74 12.51
C LEU A 172 8.43 -15.92 11.86
N ASN A 173 9.32 -15.68 10.90
CA ASN A 173 10.08 -16.72 10.21
C ASN A 173 11.12 -17.40 11.12
N GLN A 174 11.63 -16.72 12.14
CA GLN A 174 12.48 -17.35 13.17
C GLN A 174 11.68 -18.32 14.06
N LEU A 175 10.39 -18.06 14.29
CA LEU A 175 9.51 -18.88 15.14
C LEU A 175 8.83 -20.01 14.36
N VAL A 176 8.40 -19.71 13.13
CA VAL A 176 7.76 -20.62 12.20
C VAL A 176 8.45 -20.45 10.86
N PRO A 177 9.31 -21.39 10.44
CA PRO A 177 10.12 -21.22 9.24
C PRO A 177 9.29 -20.88 7.99
N MET A 178 9.80 -19.94 7.19
CA MET A 178 9.28 -19.65 5.85
C MET A 178 9.19 -20.95 5.02
N PRO A 179 8.17 -21.10 4.14
CA PRO A 179 8.08 -22.25 3.25
C PRO A 179 9.35 -22.43 2.39
N ALA A 180 9.96 -23.61 2.45
CA ALA A 180 11.23 -23.88 1.78
C ALA A 180 11.14 -23.85 0.25
N ASP A 181 9.94 -23.98 -0.32
CA ASP A 181 9.65 -23.91 -1.75
C ASP A 181 9.54 -22.46 -2.27
N PHE A 182 9.31 -21.47 -1.41
CA PHE A 182 9.25 -20.06 -1.80
C PHE A 182 10.52 -19.61 -2.54
N GLN A 183 11.70 -19.96 -2.01
CA GLN A 183 12.99 -19.62 -2.62
C GLN A 183 13.15 -20.20 -4.03
N ASN A 184 12.45 -21.29 -4.36
CA ASN A 184 12.56 -21.93 -5.67
C ASN A 184 11.85 -21.13 -6.78
N ILE A 185 10.96 -20.20 -6.43
CA ILE A 185 10.20 -19.40 -7.39
C ILE A 185 11.13 -18.51 -8.22
N THR A 186 12.17 -17.93 -7.60
CA THR A 186 13.14 -17.03 -8.26
C THR A 186 14.61 -17.40 -7.98
N LYS A 187 14.87 -18.65 -7.63
CA LYS A 187 16.20 -19.15 -7.19
C LYS A 187 17.37 -18.74 -8.09
N SER A 188 17.17 -18.77 -9.40
CA SER A 188 18.23 -18.51 -10.39
C SER A 188 18.59 -17.03 -10.54
N THR A 189 17.84 -16.11 -9.93
CA THR A 189 18.00 -14.66 -10.15
C THR A 189 18.25 -13.87 -8.87
N TYR A 190 18.46 -14.53 -7.72
CA TYR A 190 18.94 -13.85 -6.52
C TYR A 190 20.34 -13.26 -6.76
N ASN A 191 20.56 -12.04 -6.28
CA ASN A 191 21.77 -11.27 -6.44
C ASN A 191 22.09 -10.49 -5.17
N ALA A 192 23.11 -10.93 -4.43
CA ALA A 192 23.59 -10.27 -3.21
C ALA A 192 24.01 -8.81 -3.45
N THR A 193 24.45 -8.45 -4.66
CA THR A 193 24.74 -7.07 -5.07
C THR A 193 23.48 -6.39 -5.62
N TRP A 194 22.37 -6.51 -4.88
CA TRP A 194 21.04 -6.04 -5.26
C TRP A 194 21.00 -4.54 -5.60
N THR A 195 21.92 -3.74 -5.06
CA THR A 195 22.06 -2.29 -5.33
C THR A 195 22.37 -1.98 -6.81
N THR A 196 22.87 -2.96 -7.56
CA THR A 196 23.12 -2.86 -9.02
C THR A 196 21.91 -3.25 -9.87
N VAL A 197 20.87 -3.82 -9.26
CA VAL A 197 19.66 -4.29 -9.94
C VAL A 197 18.68 -3.14 -10.09
N SER A 198 18.30 -2.81 -11.32
CA SER A 198 17.27 -1.80 -11.56
C SER A 198 15.89 -2.27 -11.10
N ASP A 199 14.99 -1.35 -10.73
CA ASP A 199 13.61 -1.71 -10.35
C ASP A 199 12.88 -2.48 -11.46
N ALA A 200 13.10 -2.12 -12.73
CA ALA A 200 12.49 -2.82 -13.87
C ALA A 200 13.00 -4.26 -13.97
N THR A 201 14.31 -4.48 -13.86
CA THR A 201 14.90 -5.83 -13.87
C THR A 201 14.38 -6.66 -12.70
N ALA A 202 14.31 -6.07 -11.50
CA ALA A 202 13.75 -6.74 -10.33
C ALA A 202 12.28 -7.16 -10.59
N ARG A 203 11.47 -6.26 -11.16
CA ARG A 203 10.07 -6.53 -11.52
C ARG A 203 9.95 -7.72 -12.44
N ASP A 204 10.75 -7.71 -13.50
CA ASP A 204 10.68 -8.67 -14.59
C ASP A 204 11.17 -10.06 -14.17
N ASN A 205 12.01 -10.11 -13.13
CA ASN A 205 12.45 -11.34 -12.47
C ASN A 205 11.51 -11.81 -11.35
N GLY A 206 10.44 -11.08 -11.05
CA GLY A 206 9.45 -11.48 -10.05
C GLY A 206 9.71 -10.96 -8.63
N TYR A 207 10.36 -9.80 -8.48
CA TYR A 207 10.62 -9.15 -7.20
C TYR A 207 9.82 -7.84 -7.05
N VAL A 208 9.34 -7.60 -5.82
CA VAL A 208 8.60 -6.37 -5.49
C VAL A 208 9.52 -5.14 -5.45
N THR A 209 10.80 -5.32 -5.12
CA THR A 209 11.84 -4.29 -5.07
C THR A 209 13.18 -4.90 -5.52
N PRO A 210 14.19 -4.09 -5.89
CA PRO A 210 15.57 -4.58 -6.03
C PRO A 210 16.09 -5.28 -4.78
N TYR A 211 15.79 -4.75 -3.59
CA TYR A 211 16.23 -5.34 -2.32
C TYR A 211 15.70 -6.77 -2.12
N ALA A 212 14.46 -7.05 -2.52
CA ALA A 212 13.90 -8.42 -2.50
C ALA A 212 14.69 -9.43 -3.36
N SER A 213 15.57 -8.99 -4.25
CA SER A 213 16.46 -9.88 -5.00
C SER A 213 17.74 -10.26 -4.24
N SER A 214 18.00 -9.70 -3.06
CA SER A 214 19.23 -9.97 -2.29
C SER A 214 19.33 -11.44 -1.88
N GLU A 215 18.27 -11.96 -1.25
CA GLU A 215 18.18 -13.32 -0.74
C GLU A 215 16.71 -13.73 -0.46
N PRO A 216 16.41 -15.04 -0.31
CA PRO A 216 15.04 -15.52 -0.18
C PRO A 216 14.28 -15.01 1.05
N VAL A 217 14.97 -14.81 2.18
CA VAL A 217 14.34 -14.38 3.43
C VAL A 217 13.89 -12.91 3.33
N GLU A 218 14.73 -12.05 2.75
CA GLU A 218 14.40 -10.64 2.45
C GLU A 218 13.29 -10.52 1.41
N ASP A 219 13.30 -11.37 0.38
CA ASP A 219 12.24 -11.46 -0.63
C ASP A 219 10.87 -11.74 0.00
N PHE A 220 10.80 -12.71 0.91
CA PHE A 220 9.55 -13.07 1.58
C PHE A 220 9.03 -11.95 2.49
N ALA A 221 9.93 -11.31 3.25
CA ALA A 221 9.58 -10.16 4.10
C ALA A 221 9.14 -8.94 3.27
N GLU A 222 9.79 -8.69 2.13
CA GLU A 222 9.37 -7.64 1.20
C GLU A 222 8.01 -7.94 0.57
N VAL A 223 7.77 -9.15 0.04
CA VAL A 223 6.46 -9.52 -0.51
C VAL A 223 5.37 -9.37 0.54
N THR A 224 5.60 -9.86 1.75
CA THR A 224 4.65 -9.78 2.88
C THR A 224 4.31 -8.34 3.22
N SER A 225 5.33 -7.50 3.46
CA SER A 225 5.13 -6.10 3.84
C SER A 225 4.47 -5.27 2.73
N HIS A 226 4.81 -5.50 1.46
CA HIS A 226 4.20 -4.78 0.34
C HIS A 226 2.72 -5.17 0.18
N LEU A 227 2.40 -6.46 0.29
CA LEU A 227 1.01 -6.92 0.26
C LEU A 227 0.20 -6.30 1.41
N LEU A 228 0.71 -6.30 2.64
CA LEU A 228 -0.01 -5.77 3.79
C LEU A 228 -0.20 -4.24 3.71
N VAL A 229 0.87 -3.50 3.38
CA VAL A 229 0.89 -2.03 3.52
C VAL A 229 0.51 -1.29 2.25
N PHE A 230 0.94 -1.73 1.06
CA PHE A 230 0.54 -1.11 -0.21
C PHE A 230 -0.71 -1.74 -0.80
N GLY A 231 -1.00 -3.00 -0.47
CA GLY A 231 -2.26 -3.66 -0.79
C GLY A 231 -2.27 -4.38 -2.13
N GLN A 232 -3.39 -5.08 -2.37
CA GLN A 232 -3.54 -5.96 -3.53
C GLN A 232 -3.42 -5.21 -4.87
N ALA A 233 -4.03 -4.04 -5.00
CA ALA A 233 -4.03 -3.29 -6.25
C ALA A 233 -2.61 -2.82 -6.63
N TRP A 234 -1.78 -2.45 -5.65
CA TRP A 234 -0.37 -2.14 -5.88
C TRP A 234 0.40 -3.36 -6.38
N PHE A 235 0.21 -4.50 -5.72
CA PHE A 235 0.88 -5.74 -6.08
C PHE A 235 0.48 -6.24 -7.47
N ASP A 236 -0.81 -6.12 -7.81
CA ASP A 236 -1.33 -6.43 -9.13
C ASP A 236 -0.76 -5.52 -10.22
N ALA A 237 -0.68 -4.21 -9.95
CA ALA A 237 -0.07 -3.26 -10.88
C ALA A 237 1.42 -3.59 -11.11
N ARG A 238 2.14 -3.93 -10.04
CA ARG A 238 3.53 -4.40 -10.11
C ARG A 238 3.65 -5.66 -10.97
N ALA A 239 2.78 -6.64 -10.77
CA ALA A 239 2.79 -7.88 -11.53
C ALA A 239 2.37 -7.67 -13.00
N ASN A 240 1.39 -6.82 -13.27
CA ASN A 240 0.92 -6.52 -14.63
C ASN A 240 1.93 -5.73 -15.47
N ALA A 241 2.78 -4.91 -14.83
CA ALA A 241 3.87 -4.20 -15.48
C ALA A 241 5.13 -5.07 -15.69
N SER A 242 5.11 -6.33 -15.24
CA SER A 242 6.21 -7.29 -15.40
C SER A 242 6.11 -8.07 -16.71
N THR A 243 7.17 -8.82 -17.04
CA THR A 243 7.09 -9.91 -18.04
C THR A 243 6.11 -11.00 -17.61
N ALA A 244 5.70 -11.89 -18.53
CA ALA A 244 4.86 -13.04 -18.18
C ALA A 244 5.48 -13.93 -17.09
N VAL A 245 6.81 -14.11 -17.13
CA VAL A 245 7.56 -14.89 -16.14
C VAL A 245 7.56 -14.18 -14.79
N GLY A 246 7.91 -12.90 -14.74
CA GLY A 246 7.93 -12.14 -13.50
C GLY A 246 6.53 -11.97 -12.88
N LYS A 247 5.49 -11.81 -13.70
CA LYS A 247 4.09 -11.83 -13.25
C LYS A 247 3.73 -13.17 -12.59
N ALA A 248 4.05 -14.29 -13.24
CA ALA A 248 3.78 -15.61 -12.69
C ALA A 248 4.53 -15.84 -11.38
N ALA A 249 5.80 -15.41 -11.30
CA ALA A 249 6.60 -15.49 -10.08
C ALA A 249 6.01 -14.64 -8.94
N LEU A 250 5.64 -13.38 -9.19
CA LEU A 250 4.99 -12.53 -8.19
C LEU A 250 3.69 -13.15 -7.67
N LYS A 251 2.87 -13.72 -8.55
CA LYS A 251 1.63 -14.40 -8.16
C LYS A 251 1.85 -15.69 -7.37
N ALA A 252 2.88 -16.46 -7.70
CA ALA A 252 3.28 -17.62 -6.90
C ALA A 252 3.77 -17.20 -5.50
N LYS A 253 4.56 -16.13 -5.40
CA LYS A 253 5.03 -15.58 -4.12
C LYS A 253 3.88 -15.08 -3.25
N GLU A 254 2.94 -14.35 -3.85
CA GLU A 254 1.71 -13.91 -3.17
C GLU A 254 0.93 -15.11 -2.60
N ALA A 255 0.70 -16.14 -3.40
CA ALA A 255 -0.02 -17.34 -2.95
C ALA A 255 0.70 -18.03 -1.78
N SER A 256 2.03 -18.14 -1.84
CA SER A 256 2.85 -18.73 -0.78
C SER A 256 2.77 -17.92 0.53
N VAL A 257 2.84 -16.58 0.47
CA VAL A 257 2.67 -15.72 1.66
C VAL A 257 1.27 -15.87 2.27
N VAL A 258 0.22 -15.83 1.45
CA VAL A 258 -1.17 -16.00 1.91
C VAL A 258 -1.34 -17.36 2.62
N GLN A 259 -0.81 -18.42 2.00
CA GLN A 259 -0.87 -19.77 2.56
C GLN A 259 -0.08 -19.88 3.86
N TYR A 260 1.14 -19.34 3.93
CA TYR A 260 1.96 -19.38 5.13
C TYR A 260 1.26 -18.73 6.33
N PHE A 261 0.71 -17.52 6.16
CA PHE A 261 -0.01 -16.85 7.24
C PHE A 261 -1.26 -17.64 7.66
N THR A 262 -2.03 -18.15 6.70
CA THR A 262 -3.32 -18.80 7.00
C THR A 262 -3.13 -20.19 7.61
N VAL A 263 -2.23 -21.00 7.04
CA VAL A 263 -2.05 -22.40 7.42
C VAL A 263 -1.02 -22.56 8.54
N ASN A 264 0.12 -21.88 8.46
CA ASN A 264 1.22 -22.08 9.40
C ASN A 264 1.13 -21.17 10.63
N LEU A 265 0.62 -19.94 10.48
CA LEU A 265 0.46 -19.00 11.59
C LEU A 265 -0.97 -18.93 12.15
N GLY A 266 -1.96 -19.50 11.45
CA GLY A 266 -3.37 -19.41 11.83
C GLY A 266 -3.95 -18.00 11.72
N VAL A 267 -3.36 -17.15 10.86
CA VAL A 267 -3.76 -15.75 10.65
C VAL A 267 -4.36 -15.60 9.26
N ASP A 268 -5.61 -15.14 9.17
CA ASP A 268 -6.25 -14.82 7.90
C ASP A 268 -5.55 -13.61 7.25
N PHE A 269 -4.69 -13.91 6.26
CA PHE A 269 -3.85 -12.88 5.63
C PHE A 269 -4.70 -11.84 4.90
N ARG A 270 -5.79 -12.24 4.26
CA ARG A 270 -6.64 -11.32 3.49
C ARG A 270 -7.37 -10.36 4.42
N LYS A 271 -7.87 -10.84 5.56
CA LYS A 271 -8.45 -9.96 6.59
C LYS A 271 -7.41 -9.02 7.19
N LEU A 272 -6.20 -9.50 7.45
CA LEU A 272 -5.11 -8.66 7.96
C LEU A 272 -4.71 -7.58 6.95
N GLN A 273 -4.56 -7.96 5.68
CA GLN A 273 -4.29 -7.04 4.57
C GLN A 273 -5.39 -5.98 4.47
N GLN A 274 -6.67 -6.39 4.48
CA GLN A 274 -7.81 -5.48 4.46
C GLN A 274 -7.77 -4.49 5.64
N GLU A 275 -7.50 -4.96 6.85
CA GLU A 275 -7.46 -4.12 8.04
C GLU A 275 -6.35 -3.06 7.96
N ILE A 276 -5.13 -3.47 7.62
CA ILE A 276 -3.99 -2.55 7.49
C ILE A 276 -4.22 -1.56 6.35
N GLN A 277 -4.77 -2.02 5.22
CA GLN A 277 -5.13 -1.16 4.09
C GLN A 277 -6.18 -0.12 4.48
N ASN A 278 -7.18 -0.51 5.28
CA ASN A 278 -8.16 0.43 5.80
C ASN A 278 -7.54 1.46 6.74
N VAL A 279 -6.57 1.09 7.57
CA VAL A 279 -5.83 2.05 8.42
C VAL A 279 -5.08 3.06 7.57
N VAL A 280 -4.20 2.62 6.65
CA VAL A 280 -3.41 3.54 5.82
C VAL A 280 -4.29 4.42 4.92
N ARG A 281 -5.39 3.88 4.40
CA ARG A 281 -6.35 4.62 3.56
C ARG A 281 -7.18 5.62 4.36
N ASN A 282 -7.82 5.18 5.44
CA ASN A 282 -8.87 5.96 6.09
C ASN A 282 -8.31 6.88 7.17
N GLN A 283 -7.29 6.43 7.91
CA GLN A 283 -6.67 7.21 8.98
C GLN A 283 -5.56 8.10 8.44
N TYR A 284 -4.63 7.54 7.67
CA TYR A 284 -3.45 8.26 7.18
C TYR A 284 -3.62 8.84 5.76
N LYS A 285 -4.78 8.66 5.14
CA LYS A 285 -5.13 9.25 3.82
C LYS A 285 -4.14 8.88 2.71
N TYR A 286 -3.57 7.68 2.75
CA TYR A 286 -2.67 7.19 1.72
C TYR A 286 -3.41 7.00 0.39
N THR A 287 -3.15 7.90 -0.56
CA THR A 287 -3.89 8.00 -1.82
C THR A 287 -3.75 6.75 -2.68
N GLN A 288 -2.58 6.09 -2.67
CA GLN A 288 -2.37 4.86 -3.46
C GLN A 288 -3.08 3.64 -2.90
N ALA A 289 -3.71 3.72 -1.72
CA ALA A 289 -4.64 2.69 -1.25
C ALA A 289 -6.08 2.92 -1.76
N SER A 290 -6.38 4.04 -2.41
CA SER A 290 -7.74 4.41 -2.84
C SER A 290 -8.09 3.89 -4.23
N PHE A 291 -9.38 3.63 -4.47
CA PHE A 291 -9.88 3.22 -5.79
C PHE A 291 -9.70 4.30 -6.87
N PRO A 292 -9.98 5.60 -6.60
CA PRO A 292 -9.70 6.68 -7.55
C PRO A 292 -8.28 6.67 -8.10
N TYR A 293 -7.29 6.40 -7.26
CA TYR A 293 -5.91 6.31 -7.71
C TYR A 293 -5.73 5.22 -8.77
N TRP A 294 -6.19 4.00 -8.49
CA TRP A 294 -6.03 2.87 -9.42
C TRP A 294 -6.91 2.95 -10.67
N LEU A 295 -8.07 3.59 -10.58
CA LEU A 295 -8.87 3.93 -11.76
C LEU A 295 -8.11 4.93 -12.65
N GLY A 296 -7.48 5.95 -12.05
CA GLY A 296 -6.65 6.94 -12.75
C GLY A 296 -5.35 6.36 -13.32
N GLN A 297 -4.76 5.35 -12.67
CA GLN A 297 -3.66 4.56 -13.23
C GLN A 297 -4.12 3.55 -14.30
N ASN A 298 -5.43 3.48 -14.57
CA ASN A 298 -6.04 2.56 -15.51
C ASN A 298 -5.62 1.09 -15.27
N LEU A 299 -5.46 0.71 -14.00
CA LEU A 299 -5.20 -0.68 -13.60
C LEU A 299 -6.41 -1.56 -13.91
N PHE A 300 -7.60 -1.09 -13.55
CA PHE A 300 -8.85 -1.76 -13.83
C PHE A 300 -9.39 -1.32 -15.18
N LYS A 301 -9.56 -2.31 -16.07
CA LYS A 301 -10.00 -2.16 -17.46
C LYS A 301 -11.49 -2.39 -17.62
N THR A 302 -12.13 -3.11 -16.70
CA THR A 302 -13.56 -3.39 -16.77
C THR A 302 -14.18 -3.32 -15.39
N MET A 303 -15.47 -2.99 -15.35
CA MET A 303 -16.32 -3.11 -14.17
C MET A 303 -17.65 -3.72 -14.61
N THR A 304 -17.89 -4.97 -14.23
CA THR A 304 -19.08 -5.75 -14.62
C THR A 304 -20.13 -5.70 -13.53
N ILE A 305 -21.37 -5.44 -13.92
CA ILE A 305 -22.55 -5.38 -13.06
C ILE A 305 -23.56 -6.39 -13.59
N ASN A 306 -23.75 -7.47 -12.85
CA ASN A 306 -24.75 -8.49 -13.14
C ASN A 306 -25.63 -8.74 -11.90
N LEU A 307 -26.65 -7.88 -11.75
CA LEU A 307 -27.55 -7.92 -10.59
C LEU A 307 -28.42 -9.19 -10.54
N ALA A 308 -28.54 -9.91 -11.65
CA ALA A 308 -29.42 -11.08 -11.74
C ALA A 308 -28.76 -12.34 -11.19
N THR A 309 -27.44 -12.51 -11.37
CA THR A 309 -26.77 -13.78 -11.04
C THR A 309 -25.61 -13.66 -10.07
N ASP A 310 -25.00 -12.49 -9.90
CA ASP A 310 -23.80 -12.38 -9.08
C ASP A 310 -24.16 -12.35 -7.58
N GLN A 311 -23.66 -13.34 -6.84
CA GLN A 311 -23.93 -13.53 -5.41
C GLN A 311 -23.54 -12.32 -4.54
N VAL A 312 -22.63 -11.47 -5.02
CA VAL A 312 -22.22 -10.24 -4.30
C VAL A 312 -23.43 -9.35 -4.00
N TYR A 313 -24.38 -9.23 -4.92
CA TYR A 313 -25.55 -8.37 -4.74
C TYR A 313 -26.60 -8.99 -3.80
N ALA A 314 -26.63 -10.32 -3.68
CA ALA A 314 -27.43 -10.99 -2.66
C ALA A 314 -26.85 -10.78 -1.25
N ASN A 315 -25.51 -10.73 -1.14
CA ASN A 315 -24.82 -10.59 0.15
C ASN A 315 -24.76 -9.14 0.64
N TYR A 316 -24.59 -8.17 -0.26
CA TYR A 316 -24.33 -6.77 0.12
C TYR A 316 -25.32 -5.76 -0.47
N GLY A 317 -26.23 -6.20 -1.34
CA GLY A 317 -27.21 -5.33 -1.99
C GLY A 317 -26.60 -4.38 -3.02
N ILE A 318 -27.42 -3.45 -3.48
CA ILE A 318 -27.04 -2.27 -4.28
C ILE A 318 -27.99 -1.13 -3.90
N SER A 319 -27.67 0.11 -4.27
CA SER A 319 -28.56 1.26 -4.04
C SER A 319 -29.94 1.05 -4.64
N ASP A 320 -30.99 1.42 -3.90
CA ASP A 320 -32.37 1.43 -4.41
C ASP A 320 -32.53 2.37 -5.60
N ASP A 321 -31.84 3.51 -5.61
CA ASP A 321 -31.86 4.46 -6.73
C ASP A 321 -31.30 3.81 -8.01
N PHE A 322 -30.13 3.18 -7.91
CA PHE A 322 -29.54 2.49 -9.06
C PHE A 322 -30.34 1.25 -9.46
N LYS A 323 -30.91 0.52 -8.49
CA LYS A 323 -31.79 -0.62 -8.75
C LYS A 323 -33.01 -0.19 -9.58
N ALA A 324 -33.61 0.96 -9.28
CA ALA A 324 -34.69 1.53 -10.09
C ALA A 324 -34.24 1.86 -11.51
N VAL A 325 -33.07 2.49 -11.68
CA VAL A 325 -32.47 2.77 -13.00
C VAL A 325 -32.23 1.47 -13.79
N HIS A 326 -31.68 0.45 -13.13
CA HIS A 326 -31.44 -0.86 -13.74
C HIS A 326 -32.76 -1.54 -14.14
N GLN A 327 -33.78 -1.53 -13.30
CA GLN A 327 -35.10 -2.09 -13.60
C GLN A 327 -35.79 -1.36 -14.77
N ALA A 328 -35.70 -0.03 -14.82
CA ALA A 328 -36.18 0.76 -15.95
C ALA A 328 -35.43 0.39 -17.25
N THR A 329 -34.12 0.17 -17.16
CA THR A 329 -33.29 -0.28 -18.29
C THR A 329 -33.68 -1.68 -18.77
N VAL A 330 -33.87 -2.64 -17.85
CA VAL A 330 -34.35 -4.00 -18.17
C VAL A 330 -35.70 -3.94 -18.88
N SER A 331 -36.66 -3.20 -18.32
CA SER A 331 -38.01 -3.06 -18.87
C SER A 331 -37.99 -2.39 -20.25
N GLY A 332 -37.18 -1.33 -20.38
CA GLY A 332 -36.99 -0.60 -21.62
C GLY A 332 -36.42 -1.49 -22.72
N ILE A 333 -35.38 -2.28 -22.42
CA ILE A 333 -34.78 -3.24 -23.36
C ILE A 333 -35.82 -4.29 -23.80
N ALA A 334 -36.58 -4.85 -22.87
CA ALA A 334 -37.58 -5.88 -23.16
C ALA A 334 -38.70 -5.38 -24.08
N ALA A 335 -39.06 -4.09 -23.99
CA ALA A 335 -40.10 -3.47 -24.81
C ALA A 335 -39.67 -3.22 -26.28
N ILE A 336 -38.38 -3.29 -26.60
CA ILE A 336 -37.89 -2.97 -27.95
C ILE A 336 -38.34 -4.06 -28.93
N GLY A 337 -39.09 -3.67 -29.95
CA GLY A 337 -39.30 -4.41 -31.19
C GLY A 337 -39.86 -5.83 -31.05
N GLY A 338 -40.60 -6.14 -29.98
CA GLY A 338 -41.30 -7.43 -29.81
C GLY A 338 -40.40 -8.68 -29.73
N ALA A 339 -39.08 -8.53 -29.60
CA ALA A 339 -38.12 -9.62 -29.67
C ALA A 339 -37.80 -10.27 -28.32
N ASN A 340 -38.59 -9.96 -27.27
CA ASN A 340 -38.39 -10.41 -25.89
C ASN A 340 -36.92 -10.32 -25.43
N ARG A 341 -36.32 -9.14 -25.65
CA ARG A 341 -34.91 -8.90 -25.32
C ARG A 341 -34.72 -8.94 -23.81
N ARG A 342 -33.66 -9.59 -23.34
CA ARG A 342 -33.34 -9.76 -21.92
C ARG A 342 -31.94 -9.23 -21.66
N LEU A 343 -31.81 -8.24 -20.78
CA LEU A 343 -30.51 -7.78 -20.32
C LEU A 343 -29.81 -8.91 -19.55
N ASN A 344 -28.59 -9.24 -19.95
CA ASN A 344 -27.78 -10.26 -19.27
C ASN A 344 -26.91 -9.58 -18.20
N TYR A 345 -26.10 -8.60 -18.61
CA TYR A 345 -25.28 -7.79 -17.70
C TYR A 345 -24.89 -6.46 -18.36
N ILE A 346 -24.43 -5.53 -17.53
CA ILE A 346 -23.83 -4.27 -17.96
C ILE A 346 -22.35 -4.31 -17.59
N ARG A 347 -21.49 -3.70 -18.41
CA ARG A 347 -20.08 -3.54 -18.10
C ARG A 347 -19.61 -2.15 -18.50
N LEU A 348 -18.83 -1.51 -17.65
CA LEU A 348 -18.06 -0.33 -18.02
C LEU A 348 -16.64 -0.76 -18.37
N ASP A 349 -16.27 -0.61 -19.62
CA ASP A 349 -14.89 -0.82 -20.07
C ASP A 349 -14.15 0.51 -20.00
N PHE A 350 -12.90 0.51 -19.54
CA PHE A 350 -12.04 1.68 -19.42
C PHE A 350 -10.80 1.49 -20.32
N PRO A 351 -10.91 1.69 -21.65
CA PRO A 351 -9.77 1.53 -22.57
C PRO A 351 -8.59 2.41 -22.19
N THR A 352 -8.86 3.60 -21.65
CA THR A 352 -7.88 4.53 -21.10
C THR A 352 -8.41 5.11 -19.78
N ALA A 353 -7.59 5.89 -19.08
CA ALA A 353 -8.05 6.64 -17.90
C ALA A 353 -9.09 7.73 -18.22
N ALA A 354 -9.20 8.16 -19.49
CA ALA A 354 -10.05 9.28 -19.91
C ALA A 354 -11.27 8.84 -20.74
N THR A 355 -11.38 7.55 -21.07
CA THR A 355 -12.46 7.02 -21.90
C THR A 355 -13.09 5.81 -21.24
N ALA A 356 -14.40 5.67 -21.43
CA ALA A 356 -15.13 4.49 -21.04
C ALA A 356 -16.09 4.04 -22.15
N VAL A 357 -16.49 2.79 -22.09
CA VAL A 357 -17.53 2.23 -22.96
C VAL A 357 -18.55 1.55 -22.07
N LEU A 358 -19.79 2.03 -22.15
CA LEU A 358 -20.92 1.29 -21.60
C LEU A 358 -21.24 0.15 -22.55
N TYR A 359 -20.87 -1.06 -22.13
CA TYR A 359 -21.15 -2.31 -22.79
C TYR A 359 -22.42 -2.93 -22.20
N VAL A 360 -23.42 -3.15 -23.06
CA VAL A 360 -24.71 -3.74 -22.68
C VAL A 360 -24.85 -5.09 -23.37
N ASN A 361 -24.80 -6.16 -22.59
CA ASN A 361 -24.98 -7.53 -23.09
C ASN A 361 -26.44 -7.95 -22.92
N TYR A 362 -27.07 -8.45 -23.99
CA TYR A 362 -28.46 -8.86 -23.95
C TYR A 362 -28.71 -10.06 -24.87
N SER A 363 -29.74 -10.83 -24.54
CA SER A 363 -30.22 -11.94 -25.38
C SER A 363 -31.56 -11.61 -26.01
N ASN A 364 -31.91 -12.23 -27.13
CA ASN A 364 -33.25 -12.14 -27.74
C ASN A 364 -34.09 -13.42 -27.49
N SER A 365 -35.30 -13.47 -28.04
CA SER A 365 -36.19 -14.64 -27.98
C SER A 365 -35.59 -15.92 -28.58
N ALA A 366 -34.69 -15.80 -29.55
CA ALA A 366 -33.97 -16.92 -30.17
C ALA A 366 -32.77 -17.41 -29.34
N GLY A 367 -32.49 -16.77 -28.19
CA GLY A 367 -31.32 -17.07 -27.36
C GLY A 367 -30.00 -16.54 -27.90
N THR A 368 -30.02 -15.74 -28.98
CA THR A 368 -28.82 -15.10 -29.52
C THR A 368 -28.33 -14.03 -28.54
N VAL A 369 -27.07 -14.14 -28.11
CA VAL A 369 -26.39 -13.12 -27.32
C VAL A 369 -25.88 -12.02 -28.26
N LEU A 370 -26.24 -10.78 -27.94
CA LEU A 370 -25.91 -9.58 -28.68
C LEU A 370 -25.33 -8.53 -27.72
N GLU A 371 -24.64 -7.56 -28.30
CA GLU A 371 -24.01 -6.47 -27.56
C GLU A 371 -24.32 -5.12 -28.19
N ALA A 372 -24.49 -4.09 -27.35
CA ALA A 372 -24.55 -2.70 -27.72
C ALA A 372 -23.48 -1.91 -26.94
N LYS A 373 -22.75 -1.03 -27.63
CA LYS A 373 -21.65 -0.26 -27.05
C LYS A 373 -21.94 1.25 -27.15
N TYR A 374 -21.81 1.96 -26.04
CA TYR A 374 -21.97 3.41 -25.98
C TYR A 374 -20.70 4.06 -25.46
N ALA A 375 -20.12 4.95 -26.26
CA ALA A 375 -18.89 5.64 -25.89
C ALA A 375 -19.16 6.73 -24.84
N LEU A 376 -18.28 6.79 -23.85
CA LEU A 376 -18.27 7.77 -22.78
C LEU A 376 -16.86 8.37 -22.65
N ASN A 377 -16.77 9.64 -22.29
CA ASN A 377 -15.54 10.19 -21.72
C ASN A 377 -15.61 10.15 -20.20
N VAL A 378 -14.45 10.08 -19.55
CA VAL A 378 -14.31 10.06 -18.09
C VAL A 378 -13.42 11.22 -17.67
N ALA A 379 -13.95 12.12 -16.85
CA ALA A 379 -13.17 13.14 -16.15
C ALA A 379 -13.07 12.75 -14.67
N LEU A 380 -11.90 12.27 -14.25
CA LEU A 380 -11.61 11.83 -12.88
C LEU A 380 -10.62 12.77 -12.19
N THR A 381 -11.01 13.29 -11.02
CA THR A 381 -10.11 13.98 -10.09
C THR A 381 -9.62 12.98 -9.04
N VAL A 382 -8.41 12.44 -9.22
CA VAL A 382 -7.86 11.36 -8.37
C VAL A 382 -7.88 11.70 -6.87
N ALA A 383 -7.55 12.93 -6.50
CA ALA A 383 -7.46 13.33 -5.09
C ALA A 383 -8.80 13.26 -4.34
N THR A 384 -9.92 13.49 -5.03
CA THR A 384 -11.27 13.50 -4.43
C THR A 384 -12.13 12.32 -4.86
N GLY A 385 -11.70 11.57 -5.89
CA GLY A 385 -12.50 10.55 -6.55
C GLY A 385 -13.62 11.11 -7.44
N GLN A 386 -13.80 12.44 -7.51
CA GLN A 386 -14.88 13.03 -8.29
C GLN A 386 -14.77 12.60 -9.75
N THR A 387 -15.83 12.01 -10.28
CA THR A 387 -15.87 11.43 -11.63
C THR A 387 -17.09 11.95 -12.38
N LYS A 388 -16.88 12.46 -13.60
CA LYS A 388 -17.96 12.84 -14.51
C LYS A 388 -17.88 12.02 -15.79
N PHE A 389 -18.99 11.39 -16.16
CA PHE A 389 -19.16 10.80 -17.48
C PHE A 389 -19.80 11.80 -18.43
N THR A 390 -19.33 11.86 -19.67
CA THR A 390 -19.95 12.64 -20.76
C THR A 390 -20.03 11.79 -22.02
N ASN A 391 -20.82 12.23 -23.00
CA ASN A 391 -20.90 11.53 -24.29
C ASN A 391 -19.51 11.46 -24.95
N GLY A 392 -19.10 10.25 -25.32
CA GLY A 392 -17.89 9.99 -26.08
C GLY A 392 -18.18 9.77 -27.56
N THR A 393 -17.13 9.43 -28.31
CA THR A 393 -17.22 9.08 -29.73
C THR A 393 -17.17 7.56 -29.91
N ALA A 394 -18.04 7.02 -30.76
CA ALA A 394 -18.08 5.58 -31.05
C ALA A 394 -16.72 5.05 -31.52
N GLY A 395 -16.33 3.87 -31.01
CA GLY A 395 -15.09 3.21 -31.37
C GLY A 395 -15.19 2.46 -32.70
N GLY A 396 -15.30 3.17 -33.82
CA GLY A 396 -15.36 2.58 -35.16
C GLY A 396 -16.78 2.47 -35.74
N THR A 397 -16.94 1.63 -36.76
CA THR A 397 -18.15 1.53 -37.59
C THR A 397 -18.83 0.16 -37.56
N ASP A 398 -18.45 -0.72 -36.63
CA ASP A 398 -19.03 -2.06 -36.53
C ASP A 398 -20.46 -2.07 -35.93
N ALA A 399 -21.17 -3.18 -36.16
CA ALA A 399 -22.58 -3.31 -35.78
C ALA A 399 -22.87 -3.07 -34.27
N PRO A 400 -22.06 -3.56 -33.31
CA PRO A 400 -22.18 -3.21 -31.89
C PRO A 400 -22.23 -1.70 -31.58
N TRP A 401 -21.41 -0.89 -32.26
CA TRP A 401 -21.30 0.55 -32.04
C TRP A 401 -22.39 1.37 -32.73
N VAL A 402 -22.83 0.94 -33.92
CA VAL A 402 -23.83 1.70 -34.70
C VAL A 402 -25.20 1.04 -34.67
N GLY A 403 -25.32 -0.18 -35.18
CA GLY A 403 -26.60 -0.85 -35.41
C GLY A 403 -27.28 -1.24 -34.10
N ASN A 404 -26.63 -2.11 -33.32
CA ASN A 404 -27.17 -2.57 -32.04
C ASN A 404 -27.31 -1.43 -31.04
N ALA A 405 -26.31 -0.54 -30.96
CA ALA A 405 -26.39 0.64 -30.10
C ALA A 405 -27.61 1.52 -30.44
N THR A 406 -27.86 1.80 -31.74
CA THR A 406 -29.02 2.59 -32.18
C THR A 406 -30.33 1.90 -31.82
N VAL A 407 -30.45 0.61 -32.12
CA VAL A 407 -31.67 -0.18 -31.84
C VAL A 407 -31.95 -0.25 -30.35
N LEU A 408 -30.92 -0.45 -29.52
CA LEU A 408 -31.09 -0.67 -28.08
C LEU A 408 -31.20 0.64 -27.29
N LYS A 409 -30.80 1.78 -27.88
CA LYS A 409 -30.71 3.08 -27.20
C LYS A 409 -31.96 3.47 -26.42
N PRO A 410 -33.20 3.34 -26.95
CA PRO A 410 -34.40 3.71 -26.18
C PRO A 410 -34.54 2.97 -24.86
N GLY A 411 -34.12 1.70 -24.80
CA GLY A 411 -34.16 0.89 -23.59
C GLY A 411 -33.00 1.16 -22.63
N VAL A 412 -31.85 1.57 -23.15
CA VAL A 412 -30.64 1.90 -22.36
C VAL A 412 -30.64 3.35 -21.85
N GLN A 413 -31.52 4.21 -22.38
CA GLN A 413 -31.58 5.63 -22.06
C GLN A 413 -31.63 5.94 -20.56
N PRO A 414 -32.39 5.23 -19.69
CA PRO A 414 -32.39 5.50 -18.26
C PRO A 414 -31.00 5.38 -17.61
N LEU A 415 -30.22 4.39 -18.03
CA LEU A 415 -28.85 4.19 -17.54
C LEU A 415 -27.88 5.25 -18.09
N LEU A 416 -28.02 5.62 -19.37
CA LEU A 416 -27.22 6.70 -19.96
C LEU A 416 -27.51 8.02 -19.25
N ASP A 417 -28.77 8.36 -19.02
CA ASP A 417 -29.17 9.57 -18.31
C ASP A 417 -28.62 9.58 -16.89
N TYR A 418 -28.68 8.44 -16.18
CA TYR A 418 -28.11 8.31 -14.84
C TYR A 418 -26.59 8.58 -14.83
N LEU A 419 -25.84 8.00 -15.77
CA LEU A 419 -24.39 8.22 -15.87
C LEU A 419 -24.03 9.65 -16.30
N LEU A 420 -24.76 10.21 -17.28
CA LEU A 420 -24.43 11.49 -17.91
C LEU A 420 -24.91 12.70 -17.11
N ASN A 421 -26.01 12.59 -16.36
CA ASN A 421 -26.57 13.73 -15.62
C ASN A 421 -25.96 13.89 -14.23
N ASN A 422 -25.43 12.82 -13.64
CA ASN A 422 -24.84 12.87 -12.30
C ASN A 422 -23.34 13.17 -12.33
N THR A 423 -22.84 13.70 -11.21
CA THR A 423 -21.42 13.73 -10.88
C THR A 423 -21.21 12.72 -9.77
N PHE A 424 -20.23 11.84 -9.92
CA PHE A 424 -19.97 10.75 -9.01
C PHE A 424 -18.72 10.97 -8.17
N VAL A 425 -18.52 10.11 -7.18
CA VAL A 425 -17.25 9.90 -6.49
C VAL A 425 -16.92 8.41 -6.57
N ALA A 426 -15.75 8.09 -7.12
CA ALA A 426 -15.25 6.72 -7.23
C ALA A 426 -14.78 6.21 -5.85
N SER A 427 -15.14 4.98 -5.50
CA SER A 427 -14.70 4.34 -4.26
C SER A 427 -14.57 2.83 -4.42
N TRP A 428 -13.79 2.22 -3.53
CA TRP A 428 -13.93 0.79 -3.24
C TRP A 428 -15.32 0.56 -2.65
N MET A 429 -16.08 -0.39 -3.20
CA MET A 429 -17.48 -0.60 -2.84
C MET A 429 -17.87 -2.08 -2.94
N PRO A 430 -18.81 -2.54 -2.09
CA PRO A 430 -19.38 -1.83 -0.95
C PRO A 430 -18.37 -1.68 0.20
N ALA A 431 -18.56 -0.70 1.07
CA ALA A 431 -17.65 -0.48 2.21
C ALA A 431 -17.59 -1.66 3.18
N SER A 432 -18.65 -2.48 3.21
CA SER A 432 -18.79 -3.69 4.03
C SER A 432 -18.25 -4.96 3.36
N ILE A 433 -17.62 -4.86 2.19
CA ILE A 433 -17.15 -6.04 1.46
C ILE A 433 -16.17 -6.85 2.30
N ASN A 434 -16.33 -8.17 2.30
CA ASN A 434 -15.42 -9.06 3.01
C ASN A 434 -14.01 -9.06 2.40
N ALA A 435 -13.06 -9.59 3.17
CA ALA A 435 -11.66 -9.66 2.79
C ALA A 435 -11.39 -10.47 1.51
N ASP A 436 -12.18 -11.52 1.27
CA ASP A 436 -12.02 -12.38 0.09
C ASP A 436 -12.22 -11.64 -1.24
N ASN A 437 -13.03 -10.56 -1.20
CA ASN A 437 -13.33 -9.73 -2.36
C ASN A 437 -12.68 -8.33 -2.25
N PHE A 438 -11.77 -8.12 -1.30
CA PHE A 438 -11.18 -6.82 -1.05
C PHE A 438 -10.40 -6.33 -2.28
N ASN A 439 -10.66 -5.08 -2.68
CA ASN A 439 -10.14 -4.48 -3.91
C ASN A 439 -10.50 -5.21 -5.23
N SER A 440 -11.44 -6.17 -5.20
CA SER A 440 -11.99 -6.83 -6.41
C SER A 440 -13.26 -6.16 -6.93
N TYR A 441 -13.87 -5.26 -6.15
CA TYR A 441 -15.05 -4.51 -6.51
C TYR A 441 -14.84 -3.01 -6.27
N GLY A 442 -15.28 -2.23 -7.24
CA GLY A 442 -15.22 -0.77 -7.22
C GLY A 442 -16.50 -0.20 -7.77
N GLY A 443 -16.73 1.07 -7.51
CA GLY A 443 -17.98 1.70 -7.87
C GLY A 443 -17.95 3.21 -7.77
N PHE A 444 -19.14 3.77 -7.93
CA PHE A 444 -19.40 5.19 -7.99
C PHE A 444 -20.64 5.50 -7.18
N TYR A 445 -20.58 6.50 -6.31
CA TYR A 445 -21.75 7.07 -5.65
C TYR A 445 -21.97 8.51 -6.11
N VAL A 446 -23.21 8.97 -6.16
CA VAL A 446 -23.54 10.34 -6.57
C VAL A 446 -22.99 11.32 -5.55
N SER A 447 -22.28 12.35 -6.02
CA SER A 447 -21.69 13.40 -5.19
C SER A 447 -22.77 14.10 -4.37
N GLY A 448 -22.60 14.12 -3.05
CA GLY A 448 -23.61 14.66 -2.12
C GLY A 448 -24.72 13.68 -1.74
N THR A 449 -24.77 12.48 -2.34
CA THR A 449 -25.78 11.44 -2.03
C THR A 449 -25.12 10.04 -2.02
N PRO A 450 -24.33 9.69 -0.98
CA PRO A 450 -23.60 8.41 -0.94
C PRO A 450 -24.47 7.15 -0.96
N THR A 451 -25.76 7.26 -0.63
CA THR A 451 -26.75 6.18 -0.71
C THR A 451 -27.18 5.85 -2.14
N ASN A 452 -26.95 6.77 -3.09
CA ASN A 452 -27.19 6.59 -4.51
C ASN A 452 -25.90 6.13 -5.18
N TYR A 453 -25.75 4.82 -5.42
CA TYR A 453 -24.50 4.24 -5.88
C TYR A 453 -24.66 2.98 -6.70
N PHE A 454 -23.61 2.65 -7.46
CA PHE A 454 -23.47 1.36 -8.12
C PHE A 454 -22.03 0.88 -8.05
N TYR A 455 -21.84 -0.44 -8.09
CA TYR A 455 -20.53 -1.05 -8.07
C TYR A 455 -20.56 -2.37 -8.85
N GLY A 456 -19.39 -2.81 -9.28
CA GLY A 456 -19.24 -4.03 -10.06
C GLY A 456 -17.90 -4.72 -9.84
N ALA A 457 -17.82 -5.95 -10.31
CA ALA A 457 -16.60 -6.74 -10.30
C ALA A 457 -15.58 -6.12 -11.24
N LEU A 458 -14.38 -5.86 -10.74
CA LEU A 458 -13.32 -5.21 -11.50
C LEU A 458 -12.47 -6.24 -12.24
N GLY A 459 -12.18 -5.97 -13.52
CA GLY A 459 -11.22 -6.73 -14.31
C GLY A 459 -10.01 -5.88 -14.68
N GLN A 460 -8.82 -6.50 -14.73
CA GLN A 460 -7.55 -5.83 -15.09
C GLN A 460 -7.11 -6.12 -16.53
N VAL A 461 -7.92 -6.85 -17.28
CA VAL A 461 -7.69 -7.15 -18.71
C VAL A 461 -8.81 -6.55 -19.53
N THR A 462 -8.48 -6.04 -20.70
CA THR A 462 -9.48 -5.70 -21.71
C THR A 462 -10.13 -6.98 -22.20
N LEU A 463 -11.45 -6.97 -22.37
CA LEU A 463 -12.25 -8.13 -22.78
C LEU A 463 -12.85 -7.93 -24.16
#